data_AF-A0A9Q3YZB5-F1
#
_entry.id   AF-A0A9Q3YZB5-F1
#
_cell.length_a   1.000
_cell.length_b   1.000
_cell.length_c   1.000
_cell.angle_alpha   90.00
_cell.angle_beta   90.00
_cell.angle_gamma   90.00
#
_symmetry.space_group_name_H-M   'P 1'
#
loop_
_entity.id
_entity.type
_entity.pdbx_description
1 polymer ?
#
loop_
_entity_poly.entity_id
_entity_poly.type
_entity_poly.pdbx_seq_one_letter_code
_entity_poly.pdbx_strand_id
1 'polypeptide(L)'
;MSKKTDSFINKIKPSAIETQEKYRIFASITISQAILESGWGCSDLAKKYNNLFGIKALRDWSGQVIHIQTKEWTKNEIVTIKQPFRVYKNWSESIEDHAKFLNKEWYIDAGVFNAKDYKAQINAIVKGGYTSDPNYISKILDLINKYHLTQYDKLACDNAMIEQSEIKNITNRETKVINNEVYGIVTASVLNIRDGASTNSIKIGKLIKGEQVHIFKDYGNWLSIYYGDHGGYISSKYVEMI
;
A
#
# COMPACT_ATOMS: atom_id res chain seq x y z
N MET A 1 -23.05 16.04 -8.25
CA MET A 1 -21.74 15.47 -8.67
C MET A 1 -21.58 15.75 -10.17
N SER A 2 -20.37 15.93 -10.72
CA SER A 2 -20.21 16.26 -12.16
C SER A 2 -20.32 15.00 -13.03
N LYS A 3 -20.80 15.10 -14.28
CA LYS A 3 -20.92 13.94 -15.20
C LYS A 3 -19.61 13.14 -15.36
N LYS A 4 -18.44 13.80 -15.31
CA LYS A 4 -17.13 13.13 -15.39
C LYS A 4 -16.79 12.35 -14.12
N THR A 5 -17.13 12.91 -12.96
CA THR A 5 -16.96 12.29 -11.64
C THR A 5 -17.78 11.01 -11.54
N ASP A 6 -19.06 11.07 -11.94
CA ASP A 6 -19.95 9.91 -11.94
C ASP A 6 -19.45 8.83 -12.90
N SER A 7 -18.91 9.22 -14.06
CA SER A 7 -18.42 8.27 -15.06
C SER A 7 -17.23 7.44 -14.55
N PHE A 8 -16.28 8.04 -13.84
CA PHE A 8 -15.11 7.31 -13.32
C PHE A 8 -15.52 6.31 -12.22
N ILE A 9 -16.26 6.78 -11.20
CA ILE A 9 -16.70 5.94 -10.07
C ILE A 9 -17.55 4.77 -10.60
N ASN A 10 -18.51 5.04 -11.50
CA ASN A 10 -19.35 3.99 -12.07
C ASN A 10 -18.58 2.93 -12.86
N LYS A 11 -17.44 3.30 -13.46
CA LYS A 11 -16.60 2.37 -14.21
C LYS A 11 -15.81 1.43 -13.30
N ILE A 12 -15.33 1.90 -12.15
CA ILE A 12 -14.49 1.09 -11.25
C ILE A 12 -15.25 0.43 -10.10
N LYS A 13 -16.44 0.95 -9.73
CA LYS A 13 -17.21 0.43 -8.59
C LYS A 13 -17.51 -1.08 -8.65
N PRO A 14 -17.80 -1.72 -9.81
CA PRO A 14 -18.11 -3.15 -9.80
C PRO A 14 -16.89 -3.97 -9.36
N SER A 15 -15.70 -3.64 -9.88
CA SER A 15 -14.45 -4.29 -9.49
C SER A 15 -14.05 -3.99 -8.06
N ALA A 16 -14.29 -2.78 -7.55
CA ALA A 16 -14.01 -2.44 -6.15
C ALA A 16 -14.90 -3.23 -5.16
N ILE A 17 -16.17 -3.46 -5.53
CA ILE A 17 -17.09 -4.29 -4.74
C ILE A 17 -16.66 -5.76 -4.77
N GLU A 18 -16.32 -6.27 -5.96
CA GLU A 18 -15.84 -7.65 -6.14
C GLU A 18 -14.56 -7.91 -5.34
N THR A 19 -13.59 -6.99 -5.38
CA THR A 19 -12.36 -7.12 -4.60
C THR A 19 -12.59 -6.97 -3.11
N GLN A 20 -13.59 -6.19 -2.67
CA GLN A 20 -13.99 -6.18 -1.26
C GLN A 20 -14.48 -7.55 -0.80
N GLU A 21 -15.29 -8.24 -1.60
CA GLU A 21 -15.78 -9.58 -1.25
C GLU A 21 -14.64 -10.60 -1.21
N LYS A 22 -13.71 -10.51 -2.16
CA LYS A 22 -12.61 -11.48 -2.31
C LYS A 22 -11.43 -11.24 -1.36
N TYR A 23 -11.08 -9.98 -1.12
CA TYR A 23 -9.86 -9.59 -0.41
C TYR A 23 -10.12 -8.71 0.81
N ARG A 24 -11.39 -8.40 1.13
CA ARG A 24 -11.79 -7.69 2.36
C ARG A 24 -11.21 -6.27 2.50
N ILE A 25 -10.88 -5.63 1.38
CA ILE A 25 -10.58 -4.20 1.32
C ILE A 25 -11.87 -3.44 1.00
N PHE A 26 -12.28 -2.48 1.83
CA PHE A 26 -13.50 -1.71 1.60
C PHE A 26 -13.51 -1.07 0.20
N ALA A 27 -14.64 -1.17 -0.50
CA ALA A 27 -14.81 -0.59 -1.83
C ALA A 27 -14.63 0.93 -1.78
N SER A 28 -15.07 1.57 -0.71
CA SER A 28 -14.88 3.00 -0.46
C SER A 28 -13.40 3.41 -0.42
N ILE A 29 -12.55 2.59 0.22
CA ILE A 29 -11.08 2.78 0.22
C ILE A 29 -10.52 2.58 -1.18
N THR A 30 -10.86 1.47 -1.84
CA THR A 30 -10.35 1.18 -3.19
C THR A 30 -10.69 2.29 -4.18
N ILE A 31 -11.93 2.79 -4.17
CA ILE A 31 -12.40 3.85 -5.07
C ILE A 31 -11.72 5.18 -4.74
N SER A 32 -11.62 5.55 -3.45
CA SER A 32 -11.00 6.83 -3.05
C SER A 32 -9.50 6.86 -3.33
N GLN A 33 -8.77 5.76 -3.07
CA GLN A 33 -7.37 5.63 -3.46
C GLN A 33 -7.23 5.70 -4.98
N ALA A 34 -8.04 4.97 -5.76
CA ALA A 34 -7.99 5.06 -7.22
C ALA A 34 -8.23 6.49 -7.72
N ILE A 35 -9.16 7.25 -7.13
CA ILE A 35 -9.38 8.67 -7.45
C ILE A 35 -8.11 9.49 -7.21
N LEU A 36 -7.52 9.36 -6.02
CA LEU A 36 -6.37 10.14 -5.59
C LEU A 36 -5.12 9.81 -6.42
N GLU A 37 -4.77 8.54 -6.52
CA GLU A 37 -3.52 8.06 -7.14
C GLU A 37 -3.51 8.27 -8.66
N SER A 38 -4.66 8.11 -9.32
CA SER A 38 -4.76 8.26 -10.78
C SER A 38 -5.18 9.64 -11.24
N GLY A 39 -5.54 10.54 -10.30
CA GLY A 39 -6.17 11.80 -10.62
C GLY A 39 -7.42 11.60 -11.47
N TRP A 40 -8.39 10.81 -10.97
CA TRP A 40 -9.61 10.45 -11.71
C TRP A 40 -9.36 9.67 -13.03
N GLY A 41 -8.34 8.82 -13.05
CA GLY A 41 -7.96 8.02 -14.20
C GLY A 41 -7.27 8.81 -15.30
N CYS A 42 -6.91 10.08 -15.04
CA CYS A 42 -6.36 10.99 -16.03
C CYS A 42 -4.82 11.00 -16.06
N SER A 43 -4.15 10.35 -15.09
CA SER A 43 -2.70 10.16 -15.12
C SER A 43 -2.29 9.37 -16.37
N ASP A 44 -1.10 9.65 -16.89
CA ASP A 44 -0.59 8.95 -18.06
C ASP A 44 -0.41 7.45 -17.80
N LEU A 45 -0.06 7.09 -16.56
CA LEU A 45 0.05 5.71 -16.14
C LEU A 45 -1.31 4.99 -16.17
N ALA A 46 -2.37 5.62 -15.67
CA ALA A 46 -3.73 5.09 -15.70
C ALA A 46 -4.31 4.98 -17.12
N LYS A 47 -4.12 6.00 -17.98
CA LYS A 47 -4.68 6.02 -19.33
C LYS A 47 -3.98 5.07 -20.29
N LYS A 48 -2.63 5.02 -20.25
CA LYS A 48 -1.82 4.30 -21.25
C LYS A 48 -1.51 2.86 -20.83
N TYR A 49 -1.41 2.62 -19.53
CA TYR A 49 -0.94 1.34 -18.98
C TYR A 49 -1.91 0.71 -17.98
N ASN A 50 -3.10 1.31 -17.82
CA ASN A 50 -4.15 0.86 -16.93
C ASN A 50 -3.77 0.76 -15.45
N ASN A 51 -2.67 1.37 -15.03
CA ASN A 51 -2.21 1.29 -13.65
C ASN A 51 -2.73 2.50 -12.86
N LEU A 52 -3.80 2.26 -12.10
CA LEU A 52 -4.53 3.28 -11.35
C LEU A 52 -3.81 3.72 -10.07
N PHE A 53 -3.01 2.84 -9.47
CA PHE A 53 -2.46 3.02 -8.12
C PHE A 53 -0.96 3.30 -8.11
N GLY A 54 -0.31 3.42 -9.27
CA GLY A 54 1.13 3.69 -9.31
C GLY A 54 2.00 2.48 -8.95
N ILE A 55 1.47 1.26 -8.97
CA ILE A 55 2.17 0.09 -8.45
C ILE A 55 3.41 -0.20 -9.28
N LYS A 56 4.58 -0.20 -8.63
CA LYS A 56 5.87 -0.52 -9.25
C LYS A 56 5.99 -2.01 -9.58
N ALA A 57 6.67 -2.31 -10.68
CA ALA A 57 7.00 -3.68 -11.06
C ALA A 57 8.34 -4.07 -10.41
N LEU A 58 8.25 -4.75 -9.27
CA LEU A 58 9.41 -5.23 -8.50
C LEU A 58 9.54 -6.76 -8.62
N ARG A 59 10.37 -7.38 -7.76
CA ARG A 59 10.67 -8.82 -7.78
C ARG A 59 9.46 -9.76 -7.72
N ASP A 60 8.32 -9.28 -7.20
CA ASP A 60 7.07 -10.04 -7.07
C ASP A 60 6.19 -9.98 -8.32
N TRP A 61 6.61 -9.25 -9.36
CA TRP A 61 5.83 -9.04 -10.57
C TRP A 61 6.43 -9.79 -11.77
N SER A 62 5.60 -10.64 -12.40
CA SER A 62 5.94 -11.39 -13.62
C SER A 62 5.19 -10.91 -14.86
N GLY A 63 4.32 -9.90 -14.72
CA GLY A 63 3.53 -9.35 -15.83
C GLY A 63 4.29 -8.32 -16.66
N GLN A 64 3.56 -7.59 -17.51
CA GLN A 64 4.15 -6.55 -18.36
C GLN A 64 4.69 -5.38 -17.52
N VAL A 65 5.79 -4.78 -17.98
CA VAL A 65 6.51 -3.71 -17.30
C VAL A 65 6.78 -2.56 -18.26
N ILE A 66 6.54 -1.34 -17.79
CA ILE A 66 6.97 -0.11 -18.46
C ILE A 66 7.96 0.64 -17.58
N HIS A 67 8.99 1.23 -18.19
CA HIS A 67 9.95 2.09 -17.49
C HIS A 67 9.67 3.55 -17.82
N ILE A 68 9.24 4.32 -16.82
CA ILE A 68 8.89 5.73 -16.98
C ILE A 68 9.89 6.58 -16.21
N GLN A 69 10.34 7.68 -16.81
CA GLN A 69 11.11 8.70 -16.11
C GLN A 69 10.23 9.43 -15.11
N THR A 70 10.59 9.35 -13.84
CA THR A 70 9.90 10.01 -12.74
C THR A 70 10.80 11.05 -12.10
N LYS A 71 10.21 12.15 -11.66
CA LYS A 71 10.88 13.19 -10.89
C LYS A 71 10.86 12.76 -9.42
N GLU A 72 11.98 12.25 -8.94
CA GLU A 72 12.17 11.93 -7.54
C GLU A 72 12.67 13.20 -6.83
N TRP A 73 11.95 13.60 -5.78
CA TRP A 73 12.37 14.72 -4.95
C TRP A 73 13.45 14.24 -4.00
N THR A 74 14.63 14.84 -4.11
CA THR A 74 15.62 14.81 -3.03
C THR A 74 15.61 16.16 -2.33
N LYS A 75 16.10 16.22 -1.08
CA LYS A 75 16.11 17.46 -0.28
C LYS A 75 16.70 18.68 -1.01
N ASN A 76 17.56 18.47 -2.00
CA ASN A 76 18.27 19.53 -2.72
C ASN A 76 18.00 19.57 -4.24
N GLU A 77 17.44 18.52 -4.85
CA GLU A 77 17.34 18.42 -6.32
C GLU A 77 16.17 17.53 -6.76
N ILE A 78 15.55 17.86 -7.90
CA ILE A 78 14.68 16.95 -8.64
C ILE A 78 15.56 16.06 -9.51
N VAL A 79 15.68 14.78 -9.17
CA VAL A 79 16.42 13.82 -9.99
C VAL A 79 15.44 13.00 -10.83
N THR A 80 15.74 12.86 -12.12
CA THR A 80 14.92 12.04 -13.01
C THR A 80 15.42 10.59 -12.98
N ILE A 81 14.63 9.69 -12.42
CA ILE A 81 14.97 8.26 -12.33
C ILE A 81 13.94 7.46 -13.13
N LYS A 82 14.42 6.51 -13.94
CA LYS A 82 13.54 5.53 -14.59
C LYS A 82 13.05 4.54 -13.52
N GLN A 83 11.75 4.51 -13.30
CA GLN A 83 11.11 3.58 -12.37
C GLN A 83 10.30 2.54 -13.15
N PRO A 84 10.35 1.25 -12.75
CA PRO A 84 9.56 0.19 -13.37
C PRO A 84 8.13 0.20 -12.80
N PHE A 85 7.13 0.24 -13.67
CA PHE A 85 5.71 0.18 -13.29
C PHE A 85 5.01 -1.02 -13.92
N ARG A 86 4.06 -1.59 -13.18
CA ARG A 86 3.19 -2.67 -13.67
C ARG A 86 2.30 -2.13 -14.78
N VAL A 87 2.07 -2.95 -15.81
CA VAL A 87 1.13 -2.69 -16.89
C VAL A 87 0.01 -3.73 -16.83
N TYR A 88 -1.24 -3.27 -16.91
CA TYR A 88 -2.43 -4.11 -16.82
C TYR A 88 -3.23 -4.08 -18.11
N LYS A 89 -4.04 -5.12 -18.35
CA LYS A 89 -4.92 -5.15 -19.54
C LYS A 89 -6.06 -4.14 -19.42
N ASN A 90 -6.54 -3.90 -18.21
CA ASN A 90 -7.63 -2.99 -17.91
C ASN A 90 -7.58 -2.54 -16.44
N TRP A 91 -8.42 -1.58 -16.08
CA TRP A 91 -8.49 -1.07 -14.70
C TRP A 91 -8.97 -2.09 -13.68
N SER A 92 -9.76 -3.09 -14.07
CA SER A 92 -10.20 -4.16 -13.17
C SER A 92 -9.02 -5.02 -12.70
N GLU A 93 -8.09 -5.37 -13.59
CA GLU A 93 -6.84 -6.07 -13.21
C GLU A 93 -5.98 -5.21 -12.27
N SER A 94 -5.91 -3.89 -12.48
CA SER A 94 -5.20 -2.98 -11.58
C SER A 94 -5.83 -2.92 -10.18
N ILE A 95 -7.17 -2.94 -10.10
CA ILE A 95 -7.93 -2.94 -8.84
C ILE A 95 -7.74 -4.26 -8.08
N GLU A 96 -7.78 -5.39 -8.78
CA GLU A 96 -7.50 -6.68 -8.17
C GLU A 96 -6.05 -6.78 -7.68
N ASP A 97 -5.08 -6.33 -8.46
CA ASP A 97 -3.66 -6.37 -8.08
C ASP A 97 -3.38 -5.46 -6.87
N HIS A 98 -4.04 -4.30 -6.78
CA HIS A 98 -3.99 -3.44 -5.58
C HIS A 98 -4.51 -4.15 -4.34
N ALA A 99 -5.63 -4.90 -4.44
CA ALA A 99 -6.16 -5.65 -3.31
C ALA A 99 -5.22 -6.79 -2.86
N LYS A 100 -4.62 -7.53 -3.81
CA LYS A 100 -3.58 -8.54 -3.50
C LYS A 100 -2.36 -7.92 -2.83
N PHE A 101 -1.97 -6.75 -3.31
CA PHE A 101 -0.85 -6.00 -2.81
C PHE A 101 -1.06 -5.55 -1.35
N LEU A 102 -2.29 -5.18 -0.95
CA LEU A 102 -2.65 -4.88 0.44
C LEU A 102 -2.77 -6.14 1.32
N ASN A 103 -2.60 -7.34 0.76
CA ASN A 103 -2.64 -8.62 1.47
C ASN A 103 -1.24 -9.16 1.81
N LYS A 104 -0.22 -8.30 1.80
CA LYS A 104 1.15 -8.64 2.21
C LYS A 104 1.26 -8.66 3.73
N GLU A 105 2.21 -9.45 4.25
CA GLU A 105 2.40 -9.75 5.68
C GLU A 105 2.38 -8.48 6.55
N TRP A 106 3.08 -7.43 6.14
CA TRP A 106 3.13 -6.18 6.90
C TRP A 106 1.79 -5.43 6.97
N TYR A 107 0.92 -5.52 5.96
CA TYR A 107 -0.44 -4.96 6.03
C TYR A 107 -1.36 -5.81 6.91
N ILE A 108 -1.19 -7.13 6.86
CA ILE A 108 -1.89 -8.06 7.77
C ILE A 108 -1.53 -7.71 9.22
N ASP A 109 -0.24 -7.60 9.53
CA ASP A 109 0.27 -7.28 10.87
C ASP A 109 -0.10 -5.87 11.33
N ALA A 110 -0.20 -4.92 10.39
CA ALA A 110 -0.71 -3.58 10.68
C ALA A 110 -2.22 -3.55 11.02
N GLY A 111 -2.93 -4.66 10.81
CA GLY A 111 -4.33 -4.83 11.18
C GLY A 111 -5.33 -4.47 10.07
N VAL A 112 -4.92 -4.44 8.80
CA VAL A 112 -5.80 -4.06 7.67
C VAL A 112 -7.06 -4.92 7.61
N PHE A 113 -6.95 -6.22 7.94
CA PHE A 113 -8.07 -7.16 7.90
C PHE A 113 -8.81 -7.32 9.25
N ASN A 114 -8.30 -6.69 10.32
CA ASN A 114 -8.95 -6.65 11.63
C ASN A 114 -9.86 -5.42 11.80
N ALA A 115 -9.67 -4.41 10.94
CA ALA A 115 -10.45 -3.18 10.93
C ALA A 115 -11.95 -3.44 10.73
N LYS A 116 -12.77 -2.77 11.54
CA LYS A 116 -14.25 -2.91 11.51
C LYS A 116 -14.93 -1.94 10.55
N ASP A 117 -14.23 -0.89 10.15
CA ASP A 117 -14.72 0.11 9.22
C ASP A 117 -13.58 0.65 8.35
N TYR A 118 -13.95 1.45 7.34
CA TYR A 118 -13.00 2.05 6.40
C TYR A 118 -12.03 3.03 7.09
N LYS A 119 -12.40 3.63 8.22
CA LYS A 119 -11.52 4.55 8.96
C LYS A 119 -10.39 3.78 9.62
N ALA A 120 -10.70 2.71 10.33
CA ALA A 120 -9.72 1.81 10.92
C ALA A 120 -8.85 1.16 9.82
N GLN A 121 -9.45 0.76 8.69
CA GLN A 121 -8.71 0.09 7.63
C GLN A 121 -7.71 1.02 6.94
N ILE A 122 -8.08 2.28 6.65
CA ILE A 122 -7.11 3.23 6.07
C ILE A 122 -5.99 3.59 7.05
N ASN A 123 -6.29 3.69 8.35
CA ASN A 123 -5.26 3.88 9.38
C ASN A 123 -4.26 2.71 9.37
N ALA A 124 -4.76 1.46 9.32
CA ALA A 124 -3.92 0.28 9.23
C ALA A 124 -3.11 0.22 7.93
N ILE A 125 -3.67 0.63 6.79
CA ILE A 125 -2.95 0.70 5.51
C ILE A 125 -1.78 1.69 5.61
N VAL A 126 -2.02 2.89 6.15
CA VAL A 126 -0.94 3.88 6.33
C VAL A 126 0.09 3.42 7.36
N LYS A 127 -0.34 2.79 8.46
CA LYS A 127 0.55 2.15 9.43
C LYS A 127 1.41 1.05 8.79
N GLY A 128 0.83 0.32 7.84
CA GLY A 128 1.51 -0.68 6.98
C GLY A 128 2.47 -0.06 5.95
N GLY A 129 2.68 1.25 5.98
CA GLY A 129 3.72 1.92 5.21
C GLY A 129 3.31 2.43 3.84
N TYR A 130 2.04 2.32 3.45
CA TYR A 130 1.55 2.67 2.10
C TYR A 130 2.06 4.03 1.58
N THR A 131 2.18 5.02 2.48
CA THR A 131 2.67 6.36 2.13
C THR A 131 3.29 7.06 3.35
N SER A 132 4.19 8.00 3.08
CA SER A 132 4.76 8.92 4.08
C SER A 132 4.03 10.26 4.17
N ASP A 133 2.99 10.50 3.36
CA ASP A 133 2.20 11.74 3.41
C ASP A 133 1.34 11.79 4.69
N PRO A 134 1.61 12.73 5.62
CA PRO A 134 0.85 12.82 6.87
C PRO A 134 -0.63 13.18 6.67
N ASN A 135 -1.00 13.74 5.51
CA ASN A 135 -2.37 14.11 5.19
C ASN A 135 -3.08 13.05 4.33
N TYR A 136 -2.48 11.88 4.11
CA TYR A 136 -3.09 10.87 3.24
C TYR A 136 -4.43 10.37 3.77
N ILE A 137 -4.50 10.09 5.07
CA ILE A 137 -5.73 9.61 5.72
C ILE A 137 -6.85 10.63 5.55
N SER A 138 -6.59 11.92 5.81
CA SER A 138 -7.61 12.96 5.66
C SER A 138 -8.06 13.11 4.22
N LYS A 139 -7.15 13.09 3.24
CA LYS A 139 -7.48 13.12 1.79
C LYS A 139 -8.42 11.96 1.40
N ILE A 140 -8.13 10.75 1.88
CA ILE A 140 -8.95 9.57 1.59
C ILE A 140 -10.33 9.69 2.23
N LEU A 141 -10.41 10.06 3.52
CA LEU A 141 -11.68 10.24 4.21
C LEU A 141 -12.53 11.35 3.59
N ASP A 142 -11.90 12.45 3.16
CA ASP A 142 -12.58 13.55 2.47
C ASP A 142 -13.21 13.08 1.15
N LEU A 143 -12.49 12.28 0.37
CA LEU A 143 -13.02 11.68 -0.86
C LEU A 143 -14.19 10.74 -0.58
N ILE A 144 -14.05 9.85 0.42
CA ILE A 144 -15.12 8.93 0.83
C ILE A 144 -16.38 9.68 1.22
N ASN A 145 -16.26 10.72 2.05
CA ASN A 145 -17.39 11.52 2.51
C ASN A 145 -18.01 12.35 1.39
N LYS A 146 -17.18 13.07 0.62
CA LYS A 146 -17.62 13.96 -0.47
C LYS A 146 -18.39 13.24 -1.56
N TYR A 147 -18.03 11.99 -1.83
CA TYR A 147 -18.65 11.18 -2.88
C TYR A 147 -19.55 10.07 -2.33
N HIS A 148 -19.81 10.06 -1.02
CA HIS A 148 -20.66 9.08 -0.33
C HIS A 148 -20.29 7.63 -0.66
N LEU A 149 -18.99 7.31 -0.71
CA LEU A 149 -18.50 6.03 -1.24
C LEU A 149 -18.83 4.82 -0.36
N THR A 150 -19.15 5.05 0.91
CA THR A 150 -19.56 3.98 1.84
C THR A 150 -20.82 3.26 1.41
N GLN A 151 -21.63 3.85 0.52
CA GLN A 151 -22.79 3.18 -0.08
C GLN A 151 -22.40 1.94 -0.91
N TYR A 152 -21.14 1.83 -1.31
CA TYR A 152 -20.59 0.68 -2.03
C TYR A 152 -19.93 -0.33 -1.12
N ASP A 153 -19.71 0.01 0.15
CA ASP A 153 -19.16 -0.93 1.11
C ASP A 153 -20.21 -1.99 1.40
N LYS A 154 -19.92 -3.24 1.01
CA LYS A 154 -20.69 -4.37 1.50
C LYS A 154 -20.36 -4.55 2.97
N LEU A 155 -21.31 -4.21 3.85
CA LEU A 155 -21.20 -4.58 5.26
C LEU A 155 -20.89 -6.08 5.29
N ALA A 156 -19.86 -6.46 6.03
CA ALA A 156 -19.54 -7.86 6.23
C ALA A 156 -20.71 -8.49 7.00
N CYS A 157 -21.74 -8.97 6.29
CA CYS A 157 -22.77 -9.80 6.86
C CYS A 157 -22.12 -11.15 7.18
N ASP A 158 -21.74 -11.31 8.45
CA ASP A 158 -21.72 -12.52 9.28
C ASP A 158 -20.95 -13.79 8.84
N ASN A 159 -20.51 -13.91 7.58
CA ASN A 159 -19.83 -15.11 7.08
C ASN A 159 -18.36 -15.25 7.51
N ALA A 160 -17.77 -14.22 8.12
CA ALA A 160 -16.45 -14.33 8.75
C ALA A 160 -16.45 -15.22 10.01
N MET A 161 -17.62 -15.54 10.57
CA MET A 161 -17.72 -16.48 11.71
C MET A 161 -17.46 -17.94 11.31
N ILE A 162 -17.67 -18.30 10.03
CA ILE A 162 -17.56 -19.70 9.58
C ILE A 162 -16.10 -20.07 9.29
N GLU A 163 -15.30 -19.24 8.63
CA GLU A 163 -13.85 -19.52 8.42
C GLU A 163 -13.00 -19.39 9.69
N GLN A 164 -13.36 -18.48 10.61
CA GLN A 164 -12.67 -18.41 11.91
C GLN A 164 -12.88 -19.66 12.78
N SER A 165 -13.97 -20.40 12.56
CA SER A 165 -14.25 -21.64 13.30
C SER A 165 -13.30 -22.78 12.91
N GLU A 166 -12.82 -22.81 11.67
CA GLU A 166 -11.82 -23.77 11.20
C GLU A 166 -10.39 -23.40 11.64
N ILE A 167 -10.06 -22.11 11.75
CA ILE A 167 -8.74 -21.63 12.23
C ILE A 167 -8.62 -21.74 13.76
N LYS A 168 -9.74 -21.63 14.50
CA LYS A 168 -9.75 -21.76 15.98
C LYS A 168 -9.31 -23.13 16.48
N ASN A 169 -9.51 -24.20 15.70
CA ASN A 169 -9.04 -25.53 16.07
C ASN A 169 -7.52 -25.72 15.95
N ILE A 170 -6.80 -24.75 15.38
CA ILE A 170 -5.33 -24.75 15.28
C ILE A 170 -4.69 -23.85 16.37
N THR A 171 -5.45 -22.95 17.00
CA THR A 171 -4.91 -21.88 17.87
C THR A 171 -5.24 -22.04 19.36
N ASN A 172 -5.43 -23.28 19.84
CA ASN A 172 -5.36 -23.58 21.29
C ASN A 172 -3.91 -23.62 21.81
N ARG A 173 -3.15 -22.55 21.53
CA ARG A 173 -2.03 -22.09 22.34
C ARG A 173 -2.17 -20.59 22.45
N GLU A 174 -2.57 -20.14 23.63
CA GLU A 174 -2.65 -18.73 23.99
C GLU A 174 -1.35 -18.00 23.62
N THR A 175 -1.40 -17.11 22.64
CA THR A 175 -0.35 -16.12 22.42
C THR A 175 -0.89 -14.74 22.78
N LYS A 176 -0.44 -14.27 23.93
CA LYS A 176 -0.50 -12.87 24.36
C LYS A 176 0.23 -12.03 23.30
N VAL A 177 -0.52 -11.33 22.44
CA VAL A 177 0.04 -10.42 21.44
C VAL A 177 0.64 -9.22 22.18
N ILE A 178 1.96 -9.21 22.32
CA ILE A 178 2.74 -8.06 22.75
C ILE A 178 3.24 -7.40 21.46
N ASN A 179 2.51 -6.39 20.99
CA ASN A 179 2.93 -5.55 19.86
C ASN A 179 4.10 -4.66 20.32
N ASN A 180 5.33 -5.14 20.23
CA ASN A 180 6.49 -4.26 20.27
C ASN A 180 6.69 -3.71 18.85
N GLU A 181 6.04 -2.58 18.54
CA GLU A 181 6.40 -1.80 17.36
C GLU A 181 7.86 -1.37 17.51
N VAL A 182 8.70 -1.81 16.58
CA VAL A 182 10.13 -1.56 16.63
C VAL A 182 10.47 -0.45 15.67
N TYR A 183 11.09 0.62 16.17
CA TYR A 183 11.50 1.75 15.34
C TYR A 183 13.02 1.88 15.30
N GLY A 184 13.51 2.63 14.32
CA GLY A 184 14.91 3.04 14.26
C GLY A 184 15.06 4.42 13.63
N ILE A 185 16.17 5.07 13.92
CA ILE A 185 16.56 6.36 13.34
C ILE A 185 17.70 6.15 12.36
N VAL A 186 17.58 6.73 11.17
CA VAL A 186 18.61 6.66 10.12
C VAL A 186 19.82 7.50 10.52
N THR A 187 21.00 6.88 10.58
CA THR A 187 22.25 7.56 11.02
C THR A 187 23.09 8.07 9.85
N ALA A 188 22.95 7.48 8.65
CA ALA A 188 23.66 7.89 7.45
C ALA A 188 23.03 9.14 6.81
N SER A 189 23.85 10.00 6.18
CA SER A 189 23.37 11.19 5.46
C SER A 189 22.30 10.84 4.41
N VAL A 190 22.51 9.74 3.68
CA VAL A 190 21.54 9.14 2.76
C VAL A 190 21.65 7.62 2.85
N LEU A 191 20.53 6.95 3.09
CA LEU A 191 20.41 5.49 3.12
C LEU A 191 19.49 5.03 1.99
N ASN A 192 19.98 4.16 1.11
CA ASN A 192 19.13 3.64 0.02
C ASN A 192 18.19 2.56 0.56
N ILE A 193 16.92 2.68 0.19
CA ILE A 193 15.91 1.64 0.40
C ILE A 193 15.88 0.77 -0.84
N ARG A 194 15.85 -0.55 -0.63
CA ARG A 194 15.98 -1.51 -1.71
C ARG A 194 14.85 -2.52 -1.74
N ASP A 195 14.61 -3.10 -2.92
CA ASP A 195 13.61 -4.14 -3.09
C ASP A 195 14.09 -5.53 -2.64
N GLY A 196 15.28 -5.66 -2.07
CA GLY A 196 15.76 -6.92 -1.48
C GLY A 196 16.90 -6.70 -0.49
N ALA A 197 17.14 -7.69 0.36
CA ALA A 197 18.23 -7.72 1.34
C ALA A 197 19.61 -7.92 0.68
N SER A 198 19.97 -7.07 -0.29
CA SER A 198 21.23 -7.14 -1.06
C SER A 198 21.61 -5.79 -1.63
N THR A 199 22.92 -5.49 -1.71
CA THR A 199 23.44 -4.25 -2.33
C THR A 199 23.23 -4.20 -3.85
N ASN A 200 22.92 -5.33 -4.48
CA ASN A 200 22.69 -5.46 -5.92
C ASN A 200 21.21 -5.32 -6.29
N SER A 201 20.32 -5.30 -5.30
CA SER A 201 18.88 -5.16 -5.51
C SER A 201 18.49 -3.74 -5.90
N ILE A 202 17.32 -3.57 -6.52
CA ILE A 202 16.86 -2.31 -7.10
C ILE A 202 16.69 -1.27 -5.98
N LYS A 203 17.18 -0.05 -6.21
CA LYS A 203 16.95 1.07 -5.30
C LYS A 203 15.55 1.61 -5.53
N ILE A 204 14.68 1.48 -4.53
CA ILE A 204 13.26 1.88 -4.60
C ILE A 204 12.97 3.16 -3.83
N GLY A 205 13.95 3.67 -3.08
CA GLY A 205 13.81 4.88 -2.28
C GLY A 205 15.10 5.30 -1.61
N LYS A 206 15.02 6.41 -0.87
CA LYS A 206 16.09 6.91 -0.02
C LYS A 206 15.48 7.41 1.28
N LEU A 207 16.21 7.18 2.37
CA LEU A 207 16.00 7.85 3.64
C LEU A 207 17.16 8.79 3.89
N ILE A 208 16.94 9.82 4.70
CA ILE A 208 17.99 10.74 5.11
C ILE A 208 18.23 10.67 6.61
N LYS A 209 19.39 11.18 7.05
CA LYS A 209 19.76 11.20 8.46
C LYS A 209 18.65 11.82 9.33
N GLY A 210 18.30 11.13 10.40
CA GLY A 210 17.28 11.54 11.38
C GLY A 210 15.86 11.07 11.05
N GLU A 211 15.60 10.50 9.87
CA GLU A 211 14.28 9.91 9.59
C GLU A 211 14.04 8.67 10.43
N GLN A 212 12.86 8.60 11.03
CA GLN A 212 12.38 7.41 11.74
C GLN A 212 11.84 6.39 10.74
N VAL A 213 12.23 5.14 10.93
CA VAL A 213 11.73 3.99 10.17
C VAL A 213 11.01 3.03 11.09
N HIS A 214 9.88 2.52 10.63
CA HIS A 214 9.20 1.42 11.29
C HIS A 214 9.81 0.11 10.78
N ILE A 215 10.41 -0.66 11.68
CA ILE A 215 11.10 -1.91 11.37
C ILE A 215 10.08 -3.05 11.37
N PHE A 216 10.01 -3.76 10.24
CA PHE A 216 9.16 -4.93 10.10
C PHE A 216 9.89 -6.18 10.59
N LYS A 217 11.13 -6.40 10.13
CA LYS A 217 11.92 -7.59 10.49
C LYS A 217 13.41 -7.33 10.39
N ASP A 218 14.17 -7.89 11.32
CA ASP A 218 15.63 -7.89 11.30
C ASP A 218 16.17 -9.20 10.70
N TYR A 219 16.99 -9.08 9.66
CA TYR A 219 17.72 -10.17 8.99
C TYR A 219 19.23 -10.10 9.27
N GLY A 220 19.64 -9.43 10.36
CA GLY A 220 21.02 -9.20 10.77
C GLY A 220 21.65 -8.01 10.05
N ASN A 221 22.10 -8.21 8.80
CA ASN A 221 22.74 -7.14 8.01
C ASN A 221 21.74 -6.21 7.31
N TRP A 222 20.47 -6.62 7.27
CA TRP A 222 19.38 -5.95 6.60
C TRP A 222 18.17 -5.87 7.50
N LEU A 223 17.54 -4.71 7.55
CA LEU A 223 16.23 -4.53 8.14
C LEU A 223 15.21 -4.45 7.01
N SER A 224 14.15 -5.23 7.06
CA SER A 224 12.94 -4.88 6.31
C SER A 224 12.18 -3.80 7.06
N ILE A 225 11.67 -2.84 6.32
CA ILE A 225 10.93 -1.69 6.82
C ILE A 225 9.59 -1.59 6.12
N TYR A 226 8.63 -1.01 6.83
CA TYR A 226 7.43 -0.49 6.22
C TYR A 226 7.83 0.72 5.37
N TYR A 227 7.67 0.63 4.05
CA TYR A 227 8.05 1.70 3.12
C TYR A 227 7.23 1.69 1.83
N GLY A 228 6.52 2.80 1.62
CA GLY A 228 5.63 3.00 0.49
C GLY A 228 4.80 1.76 0.21
N ASP A 229 4.67 1.48 -1.07
CA ASP A 229 3.81 0.40 -1.46
C ASP A 229 4.37 -1.00 -1.04
N HIS A 230 5.64 -1.28 -1.30
CA HIS A 230 6.12 -2.67 -1.35
C HIS A 230 6.96 -3.10 -0.14
N GLY A 231 7.00 -2.29 0.91
CA GLY A 231 8.04 -2.41 1.92
C GLY A 231 9.42 -2.17 1.31
N GLY A 232 10.46 -2.20 2.15
CA GLY A 232 11.82 -2.00 1.67
C GLY A 232 12.84 -2.67 2.56
N TYR A 233 14.06 -2.80 2.04
CA TYR A 233 15.20 -3.29 2.79
C TYR A 233 16.25 -2.18 2.90
N ILE A 234 16.72 -1.95 4.11
CA ILE A 234 17.80 -1.03 4.41
C ILE A 234 18.90 -1.76 5.16
N SER A 235 20.14 -1.28 5.04
CA SER A 235 21.25 -1.90 5.78
C SER A 235 21.16 -1.50 7.25
N SER A 236 21.15 -2.49 8.14
CA SER A 236 21.07 -2.31 9.61
C SER A 236 22.23 -1.45 10.15
N LYS A 237 23.39 -1.49 9.48
CA LYS A 237 24.57 -0.68 9.81
C LYS A 237 24.28 0.83 9.95
N TYR A 238 23.25 1.33 9.27
CA TYR A 238 22.94 2.77 9.21
C TYR A 238 21.64 3.13 9.94
N VAL A 239 21.21 2.29 10.88
CA VAL A 239 20.00 2.49 11.68
C VAL A 239 20.33 2.26 13.14
N GLU A 240 19.93 3.21 13.99
CA GLU A 240 19.97 3.09 15.44
C GLU A 240 18.57 2.76 15.95
N MET A 241 18.42 1.61 16.60
CA MET A 241 17.12 1.12 17.09
C MET A 241 16.67 1.92 18.32
N ILE A 242 15.37 2.21 18.43
CA ILE A 242 14.77 3.00 19.52
C ILE A 242 13.51 2.35 20.10
#